data_AF-A0A8T2SPA0-F1
#
_entry.id   AF-A0A8T2SPA0-F1
#
_cell.length_a   1.000
_cell.length_b   1.000
_cell.length_c   1.000
_cell.angle_alpha   90.00
_cell.angle_beta   90.00
_cell.angle_gamma   90.00
#
_symmetry.space_group_name_H-M   'P 1'
#
loop_
_entity.id
_entity.type
_entity.pdbx_description
1 polymer ?
#
loop_
_entity_poly.entity_id
_entity_poly.type
_entity_poly.pdbx_seq_one_letter_code
_entity_poly.pdbx_strand_id
1 'polypeptide(L)' 'MADIAQATRNYNDYQMIMSIIWKRINDTGRNWRHVYKALTLLEFLVGHGSKRVIDEVREHAYQLQTLAYF' A
#
# COMPACT_ATOMS: atom_id res chain seq x y z
N MET A 1 -8.66 4.70 8.78
CA MET A 1 -7.64 4.91 7.72
C MET A 1 -6.98 6.29 7.82
N ALA A 2 -7.68 7.33 8.27
CA ALA A 2 -7.12 8.68 8.44
C ALA A 2 -5.85 8.74 9.31
N ASP A 3 -5.81 8.04 10.44
CA ASP A 3 -4.62 8.04 11.32
C ASP A 3 -3.38 7.47 10.64
N ILE A 4 -3.55 6.40 9.84
CA ILE A 4 -2.47 5.82 9.04
C ILE A 4 -2.00 6.82 7.98
N ALA A 5 -2.94 7.49 7.30
CA ALA A 5 -2.59 8.52 6.32
C ALA A 5 -1.79 9.66 6.95
N GLN A 6 -2.17 10.12 8.15
CA GLN A 6 -1.41 11.11 8.90
C GLN A 6 -0.01 10.58 9.27
N ALA A 7 0.09 9.33 9.74
CA ALA A 7 1.35 8.71 10.12
C ALA A 7 2.33 8.59 8.95
N THR A 8 1.88 8.40 7.71
CA THR A 8 2.77 8.39 6.52
C THR A 8 3.56 9.68 6.30
N ARG A 9 3.24 10.78 6.99
CA ARG A 9 4.00 12.05 6.96
C ARG A 9 5.27 11.97 7.81
N ASN A 10 5.33 11.08 8.80
CA ASN A 10 6.55 10.73 9.51
C ASN A 10 7.37 9.72 8.69
N TYR A 11 8.68 9.92 8.61
CA TYR A 11 9.56 9.07 7.81
C TYR A 11 9.63 7.62 8.31
N ASN A 12 9.75 7.41 9.62
CA ASN A 12 9.89 6.08 10.20
C ASN A 12 8.59 5.29 10.07
N ASP A 13 7.46 5.94 10.36
CA ASP A 13 6.14 5.32 10.23
C ASP A 13 5.83 5.00 8.78
N TYR A 14 6.17 5.90 7.84
CA TYR A 14 6.04 5.65 6.40
C TYR A 14 6.75 4.35 5.99
N GLN A 15 8.02 4.19 6.36
CA GLN A 15 8.82 3.01 6.01
C GLN A 15 8.18 1.72 6.54
N MET A 16 7.72 1.73 7.80
CA MET A 16 7.05 0.59 8.40
C MET A 16 5.71 0.29 7.71
N ILE A 17 4.89 1.30 7.47
CA ILE A 17 3.56 1.17 6.85
C ILE A 17 3.69 0.59 5.43
N MET A 18 4.57 1.17 4.60
CA MET A 18 4.75 0.71 3.22
C MET A 18 5.32 -0.71 3.16
N SER A 19 6.28 -1.05 4.03
CA SER A 19 6.81 -2.42 4.14
C SER A 19 5.69 -3.45 4.41
N ILE A 20 4.76 -3.13 5.32
CA ILE A 20 3.63 -4.01 5.63
C ILE A 20 2.67 -4.10 4.43
N ILE A 21 2.34 -2.98 3.80
CA ILE A 21 1.45 -2.95 2.63
C ILE A 21 2.02 -3.85 1.52
N TRP A 22 3.29 -3.66 1.16
CA TRP A 22 3.93 -4.46 0.11
C TRP A 22 4.01 -5.94 0.45
N LYS A 23 4.32 -6.28 1.71
CA LYS A 23 4.27 -7.66 2.16
C LYS A 23 2.88 -8.29 1.96
N ARG A 24 1.81 -7.56 2.28
CA ARG A 24 0.43 -8.05 2.19
C ARG A 24 -0.12 -8.08 0.77
N ILE A 25 0.31 -7.18 -0.09
CA ILE A 25 -0.03 -7.18 -1.52
C ILE A 25 0.51 -8.45 -2.21
N ASN A 26 1.65 -8.97 -1.75
CA ASN A 26 2.25 -10.19 -2.29
C ASN A 26 1.74 -11.49 -1.66
N ASP A 27 0.78 -11.44 -0.72
CA ASP A 27 0.16 -12.67 -0.20
C ASP A 27 -0.65 -13.38 -1.31
N THR A 28 -0.76 -14.71 -1.27
CA THR A 28 -1.45 -15.49 -2.31
C THR A 28 -2.42 -16.53 -1.76
N GLY A 29 -3.26 -17.10 -2.63
CA GLY A 29 -4.16 -18.21 -2.31
C GLY A 29 -5.21 -17.87 -1.24
N ARG A 30 -5.21 -18.62 -0.13
CA ARG A 30 -6.22 -18.48 0.95
C ARG A 30 -6.16 -17.11 1.66
N ASN A 31 -5.09 -16.35 1.48
CA ASN A 31 -4.88 -15.05 2.12
C ASN A 31 -5.35 -13.85 1.28
N TRP A 32 -6.20 -14.04 0.28
CA TRP A 32 -6.70 -12.96 -0.60
C TRP A 32 -7.27 -11.74 0.15
N ARG A 33 -7.81 -11.91 1.36
CA ARG A 33 -8.30 -10.80 2.20
C ARG A 33 -7.19 -9.85 2.63
N HIS A 34 -5.96 -10.34 2.79
CA HIS A 34 -4.79 -9.50 3.08
C HIS A 34 -4.48 -8.60 1.90
N VAL A 35 -4.42 -9.19 0.69
CA VAL A 35 -4.20 -8.46 -0.56
C VAL A 35 -5.26 -7.38 -0.73
N TYR A 36 -6.54 -7.75 -0.61
CA TYR A 36 -7.66 -6.82 -0.73
C TYR A 36 -7.55 -5.66 0.27
N LYS A 37 -7.38 -5.93 1.57
CA LYS A 37 -7.26 -4.88 2.59
C LYS A 37 -6.05 -3.98 2.38
N ALA A 38 -4.93 -4.53 1.91
CA ALA A 38 -3.73 -3.77 1.61
C ALA A 38 -3.93 -2.84 0.40
N LEU A 39 -4.58 -3.33 -0.66
CA LEU A 39 -4.95 -2.50 -1.82
C LEU A 39 -5.95 -1.40 -1.45
N THR A 40 -6.98 -1.70 -0.64
CA THR A 40 -7.93 -0.68 -0.16
C THR A 40 -7.23 0.40 0.67
N LEU A 41 -6.28 0.00 1.53
CA LEU A 41 -5.49 0.97 2.28
C LEU A 41 -4.59 1.81 1.34
N LEU A 42 -3.92 1.16 0.39
CA LEU A 42 -3.03 1.85 -0.56
C LEU A 42 -3.79 2.88 -1.40
N GLU A 43 -4.98 2.53 -1.90
CA GLU A 43 -5.88 3.46 -2.60
C GLU A 43 -6.20 4.69 -1.75
N PHE A 44 -6.59 4.48 -0.48
CA PHE A 44 -6.87 5.58 0.43
C PHE A 44 -5.63 6.47 0.66
N LEU A 45 -4.45 5.86 0.83
CA LEU A 45 -3.20 6.58 1.05
C LEU A 45 -2.72 7.37 -0.17
N VAL A 46 -3.02 6.93 -1.39
CA VAL A 46 -2.72 7.71 -2.61
C VAL A 46 -3.47 9.05 -2.60
N GLY A 47 -4.71 9.08 -2.10
CA GLY A 47 -5.51 10.31 -2.02
C GLY A 47 -5.22 11.18 -0.79
N HIS A 48 -4.82 10.59 0.34
CA HIS A 48 -4.83 11.28 1.65
C HIS A 48 -3.49 11.25 2.41
N GLY A 49 -2.57 10.38 1.99
CA GLY A 49 -1.27 10.15 2.63
C GLY A 49 -0.22 11.19 2.25
N SER A 50 1.05 10.87 2.53
CA SER A 50 2.18 11.70 2.13
C SER A 50 2.53 11.52 0.66
N LYS A 51 3.18 12.53 0.06
CA LYS A 51 3.61 12.49 -1.35
C LYS A 51 4.49 11.28 -1.67
N ARG A 52 5.26 10.79 -0.70
CA ARG A 52 6.11 9.59 -0.85
C ARG A 52 5.31 8.35 -1.24
N VAL A 53 4.07 8.22 -0.74
CA VAL A 53 3.17 7.12 -1.14
C VAL A 53 2.93 7.15 -2.65
N ILE A 54 2.71 8.33 -3.22
CA ILE A 54 2.47 8.49 -4.67
C ILE A 54 3.73 8.09 -5.46
N ASP A 55 4.89 8.54 -5.01
CA ASP A 55 6.16 8.24 -5.67
C ASP A 55 6.44 6.72 -5.65
N GLU A 56 6.21 6.06 -4.52
CA GLU A 56 6.40 4.61 -4.38
C GLU A 56 5.42 3.78 -5.21
N VAL A 57 4.16 4.17 -5.25
CA VAL A 57 3.14 3.51 -6.08
C VAL A 57 3.49 3.62 -7.56
N ARG A 58 4.05 4.76 -7.99
CA ARG A 58 4.52 4.94 -9.38
C ARG A 58 5.71 4.05 -9.69
N GLU A 59 6.67 3.94 -8.78
CA GLU A 59 7.85 3.07 -8.94
C GLU A 59 7.45 1.59 -9.07
N HIS A 60 6.43 1.16 -8.34
CA HIS A 60 5.96 -0.23 -8.30
C HIS A 60 4.68 -0.48 -9.11
N ALA A 61 4.33 0.41 -10.04
CA ALA A 61 3.06 0.35 -10.78
C ALA A 61 2.89 -0.99 -11.53
N TYR A 62 3.99 -1.54 -12.07
CA TYR A 62 3.95 -2.82 -12.78
C TYR A 62 3.51 -3.98 -11.87
N GLN A 63 3.99 -4.02 -10.63
CA GLN A 63 3.61 -5.06 -9.66
C GLN A 63 2.13 -4.95 -9.25
N LEU A 64 1.57 -3.74 -9.24
CA LEU A 64 0.13 -3.57 -9.00
C LEU A 64 -0.70 -4.02 -10.21
N GLN A 65 -0.20 -3.81 -11.43
CA GLN A 65 -0.87 -4.26 -12.65
C GLN A 65 -0.97 -5.78 -12.75
N THR A 66 0.02 -6.53 -12.26
CA THR A 66 -0.03 -8.00 -12.29
C THR A 66 -1.16 -8.57 -11.44
N LEU A 67 -1.62 -7.85 -10.40
CA LEU A 67 -2.73 -8.27 -9.54
C LEU A 67 -4.10 -8.16 -10.24
N ALA A 68 -4.19 -7.46 -11.37
CA ALA A 68 -5.41 -7.43 -12.17
C ALA A 68 -5.70 -8.79 -12.86
N TYR A 69 -4.68 -9.67 -12.93
CA TYR A 69 -4.77 -11.00 -13.53
C TYR A 69 -4.82 -12.13 -12.49
N PHE A 70 -4.99 -11.78 -11.21
CA PHE A 70 -5.01 -12.72 -10.09
C PHE A 70 -6.39 -13.35 -9.86
#